data_AF-A0A8H4WRK6-F1
#
_entry.id   AF-A0A8H4WRK6-F1
#
_cell.length_a   1.000
_cell.length_b   1.000
_cell.length_c   1.000
_cell.angle_alpha   90.00
_cell.angle_beta   90.00
_cell.angle_gamma   90.00
#
_symmetry.space_group_name_H-M   'P 1'
#
loop_
_entity.id
_entity.type
_entity.pdbx_description
1 polymer ?
#
loop_
_entity_poly.entity_id
_entity_poly.type
_entity_poly.pdbx_seq_one_letter_code
_entity_poly.pdbx_strand_id
1 'polypeptide(L)'
;CDEARPECGQCRRYGCPCPGYNRSLKFQDEGPNLQRRHRRTSDRKSHQDADKKLSSDSESSTAVAKVDARRMMPEVVAEEALQLMQTHVSSIDESLSPSLMQKLFLTQQPRLFMDFICAAFPTLYFHNRFRSEIAFPEYIMENFHSRAYQDSTVCCLSAVYLASLTKDTRLLRSSRYMYGEALRKINRIIDTEEALSDNMLSTVMMLTVYELYARTTPDAWVKHARGVKEMMLKRGAKKHMSGFGRSCYYAFRGFLVAHALHEGIPCFLDEEEWQNLAAQVQQEDAEKPGEWSVFVHVSEMIFMELVKCPRFVYDVRRLSPGTPRSEVIHLVARIRATCANLRSLSDELQ
;
A
#
# COMPACT_ATOMS: atom_id res chain seq x y z
N CYS A 1 6.87 -26.82 37.08
CA CYS A 1 7.52 -26.15 38.23
C CYS A 1 6.42 -25.49 39.05
N ASP A 2 6.28 -25.83 40.33
CA ASP A 2 5.25 -25.35 41.28
C ASP A 2 5.71 -24.16 42.16
N GLU A 3 6.85 -23.54 41.80
CA GLU A 3 7.41 -22.35 42.44
C GLU A 3 7.70 -22.42 43.96
N ALA A 4 7.64 -23.62 44.55
CA ALA A 4 7.94 -23.85 45.96
C ALA A 4 9.43 -23.61 46.29
N ARG A 5 9.73 -22.84 47.35
CA ARG A 5 11.12 -22.56 47.77
C ARG A 5 11.55 -23.52 48.89
N PRO A 6 12.80 -24.03 48.90
CA PRO A 6 13.93 -23.70 48.02
C PRO A 6 13.99 -24.46 46.67
N GLU A 7 13.24 -25.56 46.52
CA GLU A 7 13.20 -26.38 45.29
C GLU A 7 11.76 -26.75 44.93
N CYS A 8 11.46 -26.77 43.63
CA CYS A 8 10.13 -27.12 43.14
C CYS A 8 9.80 -28.62 43.39
N GLY A 9 8.54 -28.95 43.62
CA GLY A 9 8.08 -30.30 43.93
C GLY A 9 8.41 -31.32 42.84
N GLN A 10 8.49 -30.90 41.58
CA GLN A 10 8.98 -31.76 40.49
C GLN A 10 10.47 -32.10 40.66
N CYS A 11 11.35 -31.12 40.89
CA CYS A 11 12.78 -31.38 41.10
C CYS A 11 13.03 -32.27 42.31
N ARG A 12 12.29 -32.05 43.42
CA ARG A 12 12.35 -32.90 44.61
C ARG A 12 11.96 -34.35 44.30
N ARG A 13 10.91 -34.55 43.51
CA ARG A 13 10.41 -35.89 43.18
C ARG A 13 11.33 -36.66 42.24
N TYR A 14 12.04 -35.96 41.36
CA TYR A 14 12.98 -36.56 40.41
C TYR A 14 14.43 -36.65 40.95
N GLY A 15 14.68 -36.20 42.19
CA GLY A 15 16.01 -36.29 42.82
C GLY A 15 17.09 -35.47 42.09
N CYS A 16 16.70 -34.49 41.28
CA CYS A 16 17.62 -33.67 40.51
C CYS A 16 17.72 -32.24 41.10
N PRO A 17 18.92 -31.62 41.09
CA PRO A 17 19.10 -30.28 41.65
C PRO A 17 18.21 -29.25 40.92
N CYS A 18 17.47 -28.44 41.68
CA CYS A 18 16.61 -27.43 41.08
C CYS A 18 17.46 -26.28 40.52
N PRO A 19 17.31 -25.90 39.23
CA PRO A 19 18.10 -24.84 38.61
C PRO A 19 17.82 -23.43 39.17
N GLY A 20 16.95 -23.32 40.18
CA GLY A 20 16.58 -22.07 40.84
C GLY A 20 15.54 -21.25 40.06
N TYR A 21 15.04 -20.21 40.73
CA TYR A 21 14.05 -19.29 40.19
C TYR A 21 14.73 -18.01 39.74
N ASN A 22 14.77 -17.76 38.43
CA ASN A 22 15.37 -16.54 37.90
C ASN A 22 14.59 -15.31 38.40
N ARG A 23 15.24 -14.41 39.13
CA ARG A 23 14.81 -13.04 39.46
C ARG A 23 16.03 -12.14 39.19
N SER A 24 15.97 -10.95 38.60
CA SER A 24 14.90 -9.96 38.44
C SER A 24 15.27 -8.99 37.30
N LEU A 25 14.29 -8.45 36.58
CA LEU A 25 14.48 -7.25 35.76
C LEU A 25 15.02 -6.12 36.64
N LYS A 26 16.13 -5.51 36.24
CA LYS A 26 16.75 -4.36 36.90
C LYS A 26 16.29 -3.10 36.16
N PHE A 27 15.54 -2.24 36.82
CA PHE A 27 15.22 -0.91 36.28
C PHE A 27 16.54 -0.14 36.11
N GLN A 28 16.86 0.23 34.86
CA GLN A 28 17.89 1.20 34.54
C GLN A 28 17.21 2.49 34.11
N ASP A 29 17.57 3.61 34.75
CA ASP A 29 17.12 4.93 34.36
C ASP A 29 17.86 5.36 33.08
N GLU A 30 17.14 5.41 31.96
CA GLU A 30 17.67 5.88 30.67
C GLU A 30 17.66 7.41 30.51
N GLY A 31 17.17 8.16 31.49
CA GLY A 31 17.10 9.63 31.46
C GLY A 31 18.41 10.32 31.06
N PRO A 32 19.58 9.94 31.63
CA PRO A 32 20.87 10.54 31.27
C PRO A 32 21.32 10.22 29.84
N ASN A 33 20.97 9.04 29.33
CA ASN A 33 21.30 8.62 27.96
C ASN A 33 20.42 9.30 26.91
N LEU A 34 19.14 9.53 27.23
CA LEU A 34 18.20 10.27 26.40
C LEU A 34 18.59 11.76 26.29
N GLN A 35 19.02 12.38 27.40
CA GLN A 35 19.52 13.76 27.37
C GLN A 35 20.79 13.92 26.54
N ARG A 36 21.74 12.96 26.61
CA ARG A 36 22.94 12.96 25.74
C ARG A 36 22.59 12.79 24.26
N ARG A 37 21.58 11.98 23.92
CA ARG A 37 21.11 11.83 22.53
C ARG A 37 20.47 13.11 22.00
N HIS A 38 19.64 13.78 22.82
CA HIS A 38 19.01 15.05 22.44
C HIS A 38 20.03 16.19 22.24
N ARG A 39 21.09 16.23 23.06
CA ARG A 39 22.18 17.20 22.89
C ARG A 39 23.01 16.93 21.63
N ARG A 40 23.23 15.66 21.28
CA ARG A 40 23.90 15.29 20.02
C ARG A 40 23.08 15.61 18.78
N THR A 41 21.75 15.59 18.84
CA THR A 41 20.90 15.98 17.71
C THR A 41 20.77 17.50 17.57
N SER A 42 20.86 18.29 18.64
CA SER A 42 20.93 19.76 18.54
C SER A 42 22.24 20.24 17.91
N ASP A 43 23.38 19.66 18.32
CA ASP A 43 24.70 20.03 17.79
C ASP A 43 24.88 19.62 16.31
N ARG A 44 24.17 18.57 15.86
CA ARG A 44 24.13 18.16 14.46
C ARG A 44 23.28 19.09 13.59
N LYS A 45 22.26 19.72 14.17
CA LYS A 45 21.41 20.71 13.49
C LYS A 45 22.14 22.04 13.30
N SER A 46 22.92 22.48 14.30
CA SER A 46 23.73 23.71 14.19
C SER A 46 24.87 23.62 13.18
N HIS A 47 25.43 22.43 12.93
CA HIS A 47 26.46 22.24 11.91
C HIS A 47 25.92 22.16 10.47
N GLN A 48 24.64 21.79 10.26
CA GLN A 48 24.06 21.70 8.91
C GLN A 48 23.65 23.05 8.31
N ASP A 49 23.40 24.08 9.14
CA ASP A 49 23.07 25.42 8.67
C ASP A 49 24.30 26.29 8.35
N ALA A 50 25.50 25.89 8.80
CA ALA A 50 26.75 26.60 8.52
C ALA A 50 27.41 26.21 7.18
N ASP A 51 27.26 24.96 6.72
CA ASP A 51 27.92 24.44 5.50
C ASP A 51 27.16 24.71 4.19
N LYS A 52 26.00 25.41 4.24
CA LYS A 52 25.20 25.72 3.03
C LYS A 52 25.65 26.95 2.24
N LYS A 53 26.76 27.58 2.62
CA LYS A 53 27.42 28.64 1.84
C LYS A 53 28.86 28.23 1.56
N LEU A 54 29.07 27.45 0.50
CA LEU A 54 30.25 27.39 -0.38
C LEU A 54 30.42 25.95 -0.91
N SER A 55 29.99 25.72 -2.16
CA SER A 55 30.79 25.08 -3.22
C SER A 55 29.88 24.56 -4.34
N SER A 56 30.02 25.20 -5.51
CA SER A 56 29.81 24.60 -6.82
C SER A 56 30.75 23.41 -6.96
N ASP A 57 30.25 22.22 -7.32
CA ASP A 57 30.66 21.50 -8.53
C ASP A 57 29.96 20.14 -8.66
N SER A 58 29.76 19.79 -9.92
CA SER A 58 29.03 18.63 -10.45
C SER A 58 29.67 17.31 -10.08
N GLU A 59 28.84 16.33 -9.68
CA GLU A 59 29.02 14.93 -10.06
C GLU A 59 27.67 14.19 -10.04
N SER A 60 27.19 13.84 -11.23
CA SER A 60 25.93 13.15 -11.47
C SER A 60 26.11 11.65 -11.23
N SER A 61 25.77 11.18 -10.03
CA SER A 61 25.53 9.75 -9.76
C SER A 61 24.04 9.42 -9.92
N THR A 62 23.68 8.85 -11.07
CA THR A 62 22.33 8.32 -11.33
C THR A 62 22.15 6.95 -10.69
N ALA A 63 22.00 6.91 -9.37
CA ALA A 63 21.37 5.80 -8.68
C ALA A 63 19.93 6.21 -8.35
N VAL A 64 18.96 5.75 -9.16
CA VAL A 64 17.54 5.89 -8.80
C VAL A 64 17.31 5.03 -7.56
N ALA A 65 17.04 5.67 -6.42
CA ALA A 65 16.72 4.99 -5.18
C ALA A 65 15.52 4.06 -5.42
N LYS A 66 15.61 2.79 -4.95
CA LYS A 66 14.44 1.90 -4.88
C LYS A 66 13.31 2.67 -4.19
N VAL A 67 12.12 2.63 -4.76
CA VAL A 67 10.95 3.31 -4.17
C VAL A 67 10.72 2.69 -2.79
N ASP A 68 10.97 3.47 -1.73
CA ASP A 68 10.67 3.04 -0.37
C ASP A 68 9.16 2.91 -0.26
N ALA A 69 8.67 1.70 0.04
CA ALA A 69 7.25 1.42 0.27
C ALA A 69 6.62 2.40 1.28
N ARG A 70 7.40 2.98 2.21
CA ARG A 70 6.94 4.03 3.13
C ARG A 70 6.45 5.29 2.42
N ARG A 71 6.99 5.64 1.25
CA ARG A 71 6.57 6.82 0.48
C ARG A 71 5.30 6.58 -0.33
N MET A 72 4.86 5.32 -0.45
CA MET A 72 3.65 4.96 -1.19
C MET A 72 2.37 5.14 -0.38
N MET A 73 2.49 5.23 0.96
CA MET A 73 1.37 5.52 1.84
C MET A 73 1.38 7.00 2.21
N PRO A 74 0.22 7.68 2.19
CA PRO A 74 0.17 9.05 2.67
C PRO A 74 0.54 9.09 4.15
N GLU A 75 1.27 10.12 4.55
CA GLU A 75 1.51 10.45 5.95
C GLU A 75 0.23 11.08 6.51
N VAL A 76 -0.81 10.26 6.71
CA VAL A 76 -2.08 10.70 7.29
C VAL A 76 -1.81 11.17 8.71
N VAL A 77 -2.41 12.29 9.12
CA VAL A 77 -2.38 12.75 10.51
C VAL A 77 -3.02 11.64 11.34
N ALA A 78 -2.18 10.83 12.00
CA ALA A 78 -2.60 9.59 12.64
C ALA A 78 -3.74 9.82 13.64
N GLU A 79 -3.85 11.04 14.18
CA GLU A 79 -4.88 11.48 15.11
C GLU A 79 -6.27 11.58 14.47
N GLU A 80 -6.42 12.16 13.28
CA GLU A 80 -7.70 12.24 12.56
C GLU A 80 -8.18 10.86 12.10
N ALA A 81 -7.26 10.04 11.59
CA ALA A 81 -7.54 8.65 11.21
C ALA A 81 -7.94 7.80 12.43
N LEU A 82 -7.23 7.97 13.54
CA LEU A 82 -7.54 7.27 14.79
C LEU A 82 -8.89 7.73 15.34
N GLN A 83 -9.23 9.01 15.25
CA GLN A 83 -10.53 9.52 15.69
C GLN A 83 -11.69 9.00 14.83
N LEU A 84 -11.53 8.95 13.50
CA LEU A 84 -12.49 8.33 12.58
C LEU A 84 -12.70 6.83 12.86
N MET A 85 -11.66 6.11 13.24
CA MET A 85 -11.78 4.70 13.62
C MET A 85 -12.27 4.52 15.06
N GLN A 86 -11.93 5.43 15.98
CA GLN A 86 -12.32 5.40 17.39
C GLN A 86 -13.80 5.68 17.58
N THR A 87 -14.45 6.57 16.82
CA THR A 87 -15.91 6.77 16.92
C THR A 87 -16.71 5.45 16.80
N HIS A 88 -16.16 4.46 16.10
CA HIS A 88 -16.78 3.15 15.92
C HIS A 88 -16.26 2.06 16.87
N VAL A 89 -15.04 2.24 17.39
CA VAL A 89 -14.41 1.35 18.40
C VAL A 89 -14.73 1.78 19.84
N SER A 90 -15.09 3.04 20.11
CA SER A 90 -15.39 3.59 21.45
C SER A 90 -16.78 3.22 21.98
N SER A 91 -17.62 2.58 21.16
CA SER A 91 -18.84 1.90 21.62
C SER A 91 -18.54 0.58 22.36
N ILE A 92 -17.26 0.20 22.42
CA ILE A 92 -16.81 -1.09 22.89
C ILE A 92 -16.25 -0.95 24.30
N ASP A 93 -17.08 -1.28 25.29
CA ASP A 93 -16.69 -1.34 26.70
C ASP A 93 -15.55 -2.38 26.90
N GLU A 94 -14.48 -1.99 27.60
CA GLU A 94 -13.34 -2.86 27.94
C GLU A 94 -13.73 -4.02 28.88
N SER A 95 -14.96 -4.00 29.41
CA SER A 95 -15.52 -5.06 30.26
C SER A 95 -15.97 -6.33 29.51
N LEU A 96 -15.97 -6.33 28.17
CA LEU A 96 -16.51 -7.42 27.36
C LEU A 96 -15.54 -8.61 27.17
N SER A 97 -16.11 -9.81 27.05
CA SER A 97 -15.33 -11.04 26.86
C SER A 97 -14.54 -11.03 25.52
N PRO A 98 -13.35 -11.67 25.45
CA PRO A 98 -12.54 -11.70 24.23
C PRO A 98 -13.27 -12.27 22.99
N SER A 99 -14.19 -13.22 23.19
CA SER A 99 -15.00 -13.79 22.11
C SER A 99 -16.06 -12.82 21.59
N LEU A 100 -16.63 -11.98 22.46
CA LEU A 100 -17.57 -10.93 22.07
C LEU A 100 -16.84 -9.80 21.33
N MET A 101 -15.64 -9.42 21.79
CA MET A 101 -14.76 -8.47 21.11
C MET A 101 -14.42 -8.92 19.68
N GLN A 102 -14.06 -10.19 19.52
CA GLN A 102 -13.78 -10.76 18.22
C GLN A 102 -15.02 -10.75 17.31
N LYS A 103 -16.19 -11.12 17.86
CA LYS A 103 -17.45 -11.11 17.11
C LYS A 103 -17.82 -9.70 16.65
N LEU A 104 -17.69 -8.72 17.55
CA LEU A 104 -18.00 -7.33 17.25
C LEU A 104 -17.05 -6.75 16.21
N PHE A 105 -15.75 -7.03 16.31
CA PHE A 105 -14.76 -6.66 15.30
C PHE A 105 -15.14 -7.20 13.92
N LEU A 106 -15.56 -8.48 13.83
CA LEU A 106 -15.99 -9.09 12.58
C LEU A 106 -17.27 -8.46 12.02
N THR A 107 -18.25 -8.15 12.88
CA THR A 107 -19.51 -7.51 12.47
C THR A 107 -19.32 -6.08 11.97
N GLN A 108 -18.31 -5.36 12.46
CA GLN A 108 -18.03 -3.98 12.06
C GLN A 108 -17.14 -3.84 10.81
N GLN A 109 -16.65 -4.95 10.24
CA GLN A 109 -15.64 -4.91 9.17
C GLN A 109 -15.99 -4.06 7.94
N PRO A 110 -17.22 -4.11 7.38
CA PRO A 110 -17.55 -3.26 6.24
C PRO A 110 -17.34 -1.76 6.52
N ARG A 111 -17.69 -1.32 7.73
CA ARG A 111 -17.54 0.08 8.15
C ARG A 111 -16.07 0.43 8.40
N LEU A 112 -15.36 -0.41 9.17
CA LEU A 112 -13.93 -0.21 9.44
C LEU A 112 -13.10 -0.16 8.14
N PHE A 113 -13.50 -0.93 7.13
CA PHE A 113 -12.87 -0.91 5.82
C PHE A 113 -13.14 0.40 5.08
N MET A 114 -14.37 0.92 5.12
CA MET A 114 -14.71 2.23 4.57
C MET A 114 -13.90 3.35 5.25
N ASP A 115 -13.83 3.32 6.58
CA ASP A 115 -13.06 4.30 7.37
C ASP A 115 -11.58 4.25 7.00
N PHE A 116 -11.04 3.04 6.84
CA PHE A 116 -9.67 2.84 6.35
C PHE A 116 -9.47 3.47 4.97
N ILE A 117 -10.38 3.28 4.01
CA ILE A 117 -10.25 3.86 2.67
C ILE A 117 -10.34 5.39 2.72
N CYS A 118 -11.30 5.95 3.47
CA CYS A 118 -11.45 7.38 3.65
C CYS A 118 -10.23 8.03 4.33
N ALA A 119 -9.62 7.34 5.31
CA ALA A 119 -8.48 7.87 6.03
C ALA A 119 -7.16 7.67 5.25
N ALA A 120 -6.91 6.47 4.73
CA ALA A 120 -5.64 6.13 4.07
C ALA A 120 -5.58 6.53 2.59
N PHE A 121 -6.72 6.69 1.91
CA PHE A 121 -6.77 6.98 0.48
C PHE A 121 -7.85 8.02 0.10
N PRO A 122 -7.98 9.15 0.81
CA PRO A 122 -9.05 10.12 0.57
C PRO A 122 -9.07 10.64 -0.86
N THR A 123 -7.91 11.07 -1.38
CA THR A 123 -7.81 11.59 -2.75
C THR A 123 -8.20 10.53 -3.78
N LEU A 124 -7.64 9.32 -3.66
CA LEU A 124 -7.94 8.22 -4.56
C LEU A 124 -9.44 7.86 -4.55
N TYR A 125 -10.06 7.87 -3.37
CA TYR A 125 -11.47 7.52 -3.25
C TYR A 125 -12.38 8.64 -3.77
N PHE A 126 -12.32 9.84 -3.17
CA PHE A 126 -13.27 10.91 -3.47
C PHE A 126 -13.14 11.43 -4.91
N HIS A 127 -11.93 11.46 -5.50
CA HIS A 127 -11.73 11.93 -6.87
C HIS A 127 -12.10 10.89 -7.93
N ASN A 128 -12.31 9.63 -7.56
CA ASN A 128 -12.68 8.57 -8.51
C ASN A 128 -14.09 8.00 -8.27
N ARG A 129 -14.80 8.42 -7.22
CA ARG A 129 -16.13 7.90 -6.88
C ARG A 129 -17.15 8.02 -8.03
N PHE A 130 -17.12 9.11 -8.79
CA PHE A 130 -18.05 9.35 -9.91
C PHE A 130 -17.69 8.56 -11.18
N ARG A 131 -16.50 7.96 -11.24
CA ARG A 131 -15.96 7.36 -12.46
C ARG A 131 -16.54 5.99 -12.79
N SER A 132 -17.27 5.37 -11.89
CA SER A 132 -17.95 4.10 -12.12
C SER A 132 -19.31 4.03 -11.43
N GLU A 133 -20.13 3.07 -11.84
CA GLU A 133 -21.44 2.76 -11.24
C GLU A 133 -21.32 2.38 -9.76
N ILE A 134 -20.23 1.70 -9.39
CA ILE A 134 -19.95 1.30 -8.01
C ILE A 134 -18.49 1.55 -7.67
N ALA A 135 -18.26 2.37 -6.66
CA ALA A 135 -16.92 2.68 -6.20
C ALA A 135 -16.31 1.51 -5.40
N PHE A 136 -14.97 1.51 -5.29
CA PHE A 136 -14.24 0.36 -4.77
C PHE A 136 -14.69 -0.04 -3.34
N PRO A 137 -14.76 0.88 -2.36
CA PRO A 137 -15.14 0.47 -1.02
C PRO A 137 -16.59 0.02 -0.89
N GLU A 138 -17.51 0.64 -1.63
CA GLU A 138 -18.92 0.28 -1.67
C GLU A 138 -19.11 -1.16 -2.17
N TYR A 139 -18.42 -1.55 -3.25
CA TYR A 139 -18.48 -2.93 -3.73
C TYR A 139 -18.00 -3.94 -2.69
N ILE A 140 -16.89 -3.65 -2.00
CA ILE A 140 -16.38 -4.55 -0.95
C ILE A 140 -17.38 -4.65 0.22
N MET A 141 -18.00 -3.54 0.61
CA MET A 141 -19.01 -3.53 1.67
C MET A 141 -20.25 -4.34 1.29
N GLU A 142 -20.77 -4.13 0.09
CA GLU A 142 -21.96 -4.83 -0.42
C GLU A 142 -21.73 -6.33 -0.61
N ASN A 143 -20.49 -6.73 -0.90
CA ASN A 143 -20.12 -8.13 -1.10
C ASN A 143 -19.45 -8.78 0.12
N PHE A 144 -19.40 -8.09 1.27
CA PHE A 144 -18.90 -8.71 2.50
C PHE A 144 -19.80 -9.88 2.91
N HIS A 145 -19.21 -10.99 3.34
CA HIS A 145 -19.87 -12.29 3.56
C HIS A 145 -20.17 -13.11 2.30
N SER A 146 -19.92 -12.58 1.09
CA SER A 146 -20.08 -13.36 -0.14
C SER A 146 -18.93 -14.34 -0.37
N ARG A 147 -17.70 -13.95 -0.02
CA ARG A 147 -16.48 -14.72 -0.33
C ARG A 147 -15.52 -14.73 0.85
N ALA A 148 -15.31 -15.92 1.43
CA ALA A 148 -14.51 -16.07 2.65
C ALA A 148 -13.04 -15.58 2.52
N TYR A 149 -12.43 -15.63 1.33
CA TYR A 149 -11.08 -15.11 1.10
C TYR A 149 -11.04 -13.58 1.12
N GLN A 150 -12.06 -12.93 0.57
CA GLN A 150 -12.19 -11.48 0.53
C GLN A 150 -12.49 -10.97 1.94
N ASP A 151 -13.40 -11.61 2.67
CA ASP A 151 -13.70 -11.29 4.08
C ASP A 151 -12.44 -11.33 4.94
N SER A 152 -11.65 -12.39 4.81
CA SER A 152 -10.40 -12.56 5.58
C SER A 152 -9.37 -11.47 5.24
N THR A 153 -9.37 -11.01 3.99
CA THR A 153 -8.49 -9.96 3.49
C THR A 153 -8.90 -8.59 4.02
N VAL A 154 -10.20 -8.28 4.00
CA VAL A 154 -10.75 -7.07 4.63
C VAL A 154 -10.39 -7.03 6.12
N CYS A 155 -10.58 -8.15 6.83
CA CYS A 155 -10.23 -8.26 8.24
C CYS A 155 -8.75 -8.02 8.52
N CYS A 156 -7.85 -8.63 7.73
CA CYS A 156 -6.42 -8.47 7.95
C CYS A 156 -5.93 -7.06 7.62
N LEU A 157 -6.54 -6.40 6.61
CA LEU A 157 -6.20 -5.04 6.20
C LEU A 157 -6.63 -4.01 7.26
N SER A 158 -7.89 -4.06 7.71
CA SER A 158 -8.38 -3.19 8.78
C SER A 158 -7.56 -3.36 10.07
N ALA A 159 -7.20 -4.61 10.42
CA ALA A 159 -6.40 -4.90 11.61
C ALA A 159 -4.95 -4.39 11.49
N VAL A 160 -4.28 -4.54 10.34
CA VAL A 160 -2.91 -4.04 10.20
C VAL A 160 -2.87 -2.51 10.19
N TYR A 161 -3.89 -1.87 9.61
CA TYR A 161 -4.02 -0.42 9.64
C TYR A 161 -4.17 0.09 11.07
N LEU A 162 -5.10 -0.48 11.84
CA LEU A 162 -5.26 -0.16 13.27
C LEU A 162 -3.98 -0.40 14.06
N ALA A 163 -3.28 -1.51 13.82
CA ALA A 163 -2.00 -1.79 14.45
C ALA A 163 -0.94 -0.73 14.10
N SER A 164 -0.98 -0.19 12.88
CA SER A 164 -0.06 0.86 12.43
C SER A 164 -0.31 2.21 13.11
N LEU A 165 -1.57 2.54 13.40
CA LEU A 165 -1.97 3.76 14.10
C LEU A 165 -1.70 3.66 15.61
N THR A 166 -2.19 2.58 16.24
CA THR A 166 -2.12 2.38 17.70
C THR A 166 -0.78 1.86 18.20
N LYS A 167 0.06 1.33 17.30
CA LYS A 167 1.27 0.57 17.62
C LYS A 167 1.00 -0.69 18.47
N ASP A 168 -0.24 -1.20 18.50
CA ASP A 168 -0.58 -2.44 19.22
C ASP A 168 -0.05 -3.67 18.47
N THR A 169 0.94 -4.33 19.07
CA THR A 169 1.57 -5.55 18.53
C THR A 169 0.64 -6.77 18.51
N ARG A 170 -0.41 -6.79 19.35
CA ARG A 170 -1.43 -7.86 19.35
C ARG A 170 -2.28 -7.77 18.10
N LEU A 171 -2.71 -6.56 17.72
CA LEU A 171 -3.43 -6.33 16.46
C LEU A 171 -2.58 -6.72 15.26
N LEU A 172 -1.29 -6.39 15.25
CA LEU A 172 -0.37 -6.82 14.19
C LEU A 172 -0.23 -8.34 14.12
N ARG A 173 -0.19 -9.04 15.27
CA ARG A 173 -0.14 -10.51 15.28
C ARG A 173 -1.43 -11.11 14.74
N SER A 174 -2.58 -10.60 15.16
CA SER A 174 -3.89 -11.02 14.67
C SER A 174 -4.04 -10.74 13.17
N SER A 175 -3.59 -9.58 12.69
CA SER A 175 -3.62 -9.25 11.26
C SER A 175 -2.80 -10.24 10.43
N ARG A 176 -1.61 -10.62 10.91
CA ARG A 176 -0.77 -11.64 10.26
C ARG A 176 -1.41 -13.03 10.24
N TYR A 177 -2.10 -13.41 11.31
CA TYR A 177 -2.86 -14.66 11.33
C TYR A 177 -3.96 -14.67 10.26
N MET A 178 -4.77 -13.59 10.21
CA MET A 178 -5.85 -13.45 9.22
C MET A 178 -5.33 -13.35 7.79
N TYR A 179 -4.17 -12.72 7.57
CA TYR A 179 -3.49 -12.72 6.29
C TYR A 179 -3.11 -14.15 5.84
N GLY A 180 -2.57 -14.97 6.75
CA GLY A 180 -2.30 -16.38 6.47
C GLY A 180 -3.57 -17.20 6.15
N GLU A 181 -4.68 -16.91 6.82
CA GLU A 181 -6.00 -17.49 6.49
C GLU A 181 -6.46 -17.09 5.09
N ALA A 182 -6.34 -15.81 4.73
CA ALA A 182 -6.70 -15.30 3.41
C ALA A 182 -5.91 -16.01 2.31
N LEU A 183 -4.58 -16.10 2.44
CA LEU A 183 -3.73 -16.79 1.48
C LEU A 183 -4.10 -18.27 1.34
N ARG A 184 -4.39 -18.96 2.45
CA ARG A 184 -4.83 -20.37 2.40
C ARG A 184 -6.15 -20.54 1.67
N LYS A 185 -7.08 -19.59 1.79
CA LYS A 185 -8.36 -19.62 1.06
C LYS A 185 -8.18 -19.31 -0.43
N ILE A 186 -7.33 -18.33 -0.77
CA ILE A 186 -6.98 -17.99 -2.15
C ILE A 186 -6.34 -19.18 -2.86
N ASN A 187 -5.35 -19.82 -2.23
CA ASN A 187 -4.64 -20.97 -2.81
C ASN A 187 -5.56 -22.16 -3.13
N ARG A 188 -6.74 -22.26 -2.50
CA ARG A 188 -7.71 -23.33 -2.81
C ARG A 188 -8.51 -23.07 -4.07
N ILE A 189 -8.60 -21.81 -4.51
CA ILE A 189 -9.46 -21.41 -5.63
C ILE A 189 -8.69 -20.80 -6.80
N ILE A 190 -7.36 -20.65 -6.68
CA ILE A 190 -6.51 -20.01 -7.70
C ILE A 190 -6.46 -20.78 -9.03
N ASP A 191 -6.76 -22.08 -9.00
CA ASP A 191 -6.81 -22.95 -10.19
C ASP A 191 -8.24 -23.05 -10.77
N THR A 192 -9.17 -22.22 -10.31
CA THR A 192 -10.57 -22.21 -10.77
C THR A 192 -10.87 -20.97 -11.63
N GLU A 193 -12.01 -20.95 -12.31
CA GLU A 193 -12.48 -19.77 -13.05
C GLU A 193 -12.64 -18.52 -12.15
N GLU A 194 -12.87 -18.73 -10.84
CA GLU A 194 -12.98 -17.65 -9.87
C GLU A 194 -11.69 -16.84 -9.72
N ALA A 195 -10.54 -17.40 -10.11
CA ALA A 195 -9.24 -16.74 -10.03
C ALA A 195 -9.15 -15.45 -10.84
N LEU A 196 -10.00 -15.26 -11.87
CA LEU A 196 -10.05 -14.04 -12.69
C LEU A 196 -11.26 -13.15 -12.35
N SER A 197 -12.02 -13.49 -11.32
CA SER A 197 -13.19 -12.71 -10.89
C SER A 197 -12.82 -11.35 -10.30
N ASP A 198 -13.80 -10.45 -10.24
CA ASP A 198 -13.72 -9.15 -9.58
C ASP A 198 -13.38 -9.26 -8.08
N ASN A 199 -13.95 -10.26 -7.42
CA ASN A 199 -13.68 -10.54 -6.01
C ASN A 199 -12.22 -10.97 -5.80
N MET A 200 -11.68 -11.82 -6.66
CA MET A 200 -10.27 -12.20 -6.57
C MET A 200 -9.35 -11.02 -6.88
N LEU A 201 -9.64 -10.24 -7.92
CA LEU A 201 -8.82 -9.08 -8.29
C LEU A 201 -8.71 -8.08 -7.13
N SER A 202 -9.85 -7.67 -6.58
CA SER A 202 -9.89 -6.76 -5.45
C SER A 202 -9.24 -7.33 -4.19
N THR A 203 -9.33 -8.64 -3.98
CA THR A 203 -8.63 -9.32 -2.90
C THR A 203 -7.11 -9.17 -3.04
N VAL A 204 -6.54 -9.47 -4.20
CA VAL A 204 -5.07 -9.35 -4.40
C VAL A 204 -4.61 -7.88 -4.36
N MET A 205 -5.45 -6.95 -4.82
CA MET A 205 -5.21 -5.51 -4.65
C MET A 205 -5.13 -5.13 -3.16
N MET A 206 -6.09 -5.56 -2.33
CA MET A 206 -6.08 -5.31 -0.90
C MET A 206 -4.88 -5.97 -0.19
N LEU A 207 -4.45 -7.16 -0.63
CA LEU A 207 -3.24 -7.81 -0.09
C LEU A 207 -1.95 -7.06 -0.45
N THR A 208 -1.91 -6.39 -1.62
CA THR A 208 -0.81 -5.47 -1.95
C THR A 208 -0.74 -4.35 -0.92
N VAL A 209 -1.88 -3.73 -0.62
CA VAL A 209 -1.97 -2.64 0.37
C VAL A 209 -1.61 -3.14 1.77
N TYR A 210 -2.08 -4.33 2.17
CA TYR A 210 -1.71 -4.96 3.44
C TYR A 210 -0.18 -5.05 3.59
N GLU A 211 0.54 -5.50 2.56
CA GLU A 211 1.99 -5.66 2.61
C GLU A 211 2.76 -4.33 2.67
N LEU A 212 2.16 -3.24 2.21
CA LEU A 212 2.75 -1.90 2.37
C LEU A 212 2.73 -1.45 3.85
N TYR A 213 1.76 -1.92 4.65
CA TYR A 213 1.73 -1.71 6.10
C TYR A 213 2.52 -2.77 6.88
N ALA A 214 2.19 -4.05 6.67
CA ALA A 214 2.73 -5.17 7.43
C ALA A 214 4.22 -5.40 7.18
N ARG A 215 4.67 -5.12 5.94
CA ARG A 215 6.04 -5.30 5.44
C ARG A 215 6.61 -6.65 5.87
N THR A 216 5.91 -7.74 5.53
CA THR A 216 6.36 -9.09 5.93
C THR A 216 7.72 -9.42 5.34
N THR A 217 7.96 -8.98 4.10
CA THR A 217 9.28 -8.90 3.46
C THR A 217 9.38 -7.60 2.65
N PRO A 218 10.59 -7.09 2.33
CA PRO A 218 10.75 -5.84 1.59
C PRO A 218 10.00 -5.80 0.24
N ASP A 219 9.93 -6.93 -0.47
CA ASP A 219 9.31 -7.03 -1.80
C ASP A 219 7.94 -7.76 -1.79
N ALA A 220 7.31 -7.94 -0.61
CA ALA A 220 6.05 -8.68 -0.54
C ALA A 220 4.91 -8.01 -1.33
N TRP A 221 4.79 -6.68 -1.22
CA TRP A 221 3.78 -5.91 -1.96
C TRP A 221 3.98 -6.05 -3.48
N VAL A 222 5.24 -6.12 -3.94
CA VAL A 222 5.59 -6.27 -5.36
C VAL A 222 5.05 -7.58 -5.91
N LYS A 223 5.11 -8.67 -5.12
CA LYS A 223 4.58 -9.99 -5.53
C LYS A 223 3.07 -9.94 -5.77
N HIS A 224 2.32 -9.28 -4.89
CA HIS A 224 0.87 -9.10 -5.08
C HIS A 224 0.56 -8.15 -6.23
N ALA A 225 1.30 -7.04 -6.36
CA ALA A 225 1.15 -6.12 -7.49
C ALA A 225 1.43 -6.79 -8.84
N ARG A 226 2.43 -7.69 -8.89
CA ARG A 226 2.67 -8.57 -10.05
C ARG A 226 1.46 -9.47 -10.32
N GLY A 227 0.90 -10.09 -9.27
CA GLY A 227 -0.33 -10.87 -9.39
C GLY A 227 -1.48 -10.06 -10.00
N VAL A 228 -1.71 -8.83 -9.53
CA VAL A 228 -2.73 -7.93 -10.09
C VAL A 228 -2.45 -7.61 -11.56
N LYS A 229 -1.21 -7.27 -11.92
CA LYS A 229 -0.80 -7.05 -13.32
C LYS A 229 -1.20 -8.25 -14.19
N GLU A 230 -0.78 -9.46 -13.81
CA GLU A 230 -1.04 -10.67 -14.60
C GLU A 230 -2.54 -10.97 -14.71
N MET A 231 -3.31 -10.71 -13.64
CA MET A 231 -4.78 -10.85 -13.67
C MET A 231 -5.42 -9.86 -14.62
N MET A 232 -5.03 -8.57 -14.60
CA MET A 232 -5.58 -7.55 -15.49
C MET A 232 -5.26 -7.86 -16.96
N LEU A 233 -4.03 -8.31 -17.25
CA LEU A 233 -3.66 -8.76 -18.59
C LEU A 233 -4.51 -9.94 -19.06
N LYS A 234 -4.69 -10.98 -18.22
CA LYS A 234 -5.52 -12.15 -18.56
C LYS A 234 -7.00 -11.82 -18.73
N ARG A 235 -7.51 -10.85 -17.97
CA ARG A 235 -8.90 -10.36 -18.08
C ARG A 235 -9.12 -9.52 -19.34
N GLY A 236 -8.07 -8.89 -19.85
CA GLY A 236 -8.10 -7.98 -21.00
C GLY A 236 -8.70 -6.61 -20.66
N ALA A 237 -8.34 -5.57 -21.41
CA ALA A 237 -8.73 -4.19 -21.11
C ALA A 237 -10.25 -4.02 -21.05
N LYS A 238 -11.00 -4.69 -21.93
CA LYS A 238 -12.46 -4.61 -22.01
C LYS A 238 -13.17 -4.92 -20.67
N LYS A 239 -12.61 -5.80 -19.83
CA LYS A 239 -13.16 -6.13 -18.49
C LYS A 239 -12.98 -4.99 -17.47
N HIS A 240 -12.33 -3.90 -17.85
CA HIS A 240 -12.05 -2.73 -17.01
C HIS A 240 -12.67 -1.43 -17.55
N MET A 241 -13.50 -1.51 -18.59
CA MET A 241 -14.19 -0.36 -19.17
C MET A 241 -15.36 0.16 -18.33
N SER A 242 -16.04 -0.73 -17.58
CA SER A 242 -17.24 -0.40 -16.83
C SER A 242 -17.34 -1.18 -15.51
N GLY A 243 -18.35 -0.86 -14.70
CA GLY A 243 -18.64 -1.52 -13.43
C GLY A 243 -17.46 -1.55 -12.45
N PHE A 244 -17.41 -2.57 -11.62
CA PHE A 244 -16.35 -2.69 -10.61
C PHE A 244 -14.96 -2.91 -11.21
N GLY A 245 -14.85 -3.50 -12.40
CA GLY A 245 -13.58 -3.63 -13.13
C GLY A 245 -12.93 -2.27 -13.42
N ARG A 246 -13.72 -1.26 -13.78
CA ARG A 246 -13.27 0.13 -13.96
C ARG A 246 -12.83 0.77 -12.64
N SER A 247 -13.55 0.51 -11.56
CA SER A 247 -13.17 0.97 -10.22
C SER A 247 -11.84 0.38 -9.78
N CYS A 248 -11.59 -0.90 -10.07
CA CYS A 248 -10.30 -1.53 -9.84
C CYS A 248 -9.17 -0.89 -10.66
N TYR A 249 -9.43 -0.55 -11.93
CA TYR A 249 -8.45 0.13 -12.79
C TYR A 249 -8.01 1.46 -12.16
N TYR A 250 -8.96 2.33 -11.79
CA TYR A 250 -8.63 3.62 -11.17
C TYR A 250 -7.97 3.46 -9.79
N ALA A 251 -8.46 2.54 -8.96
CA ALA A 251 -7.92 2.30 -7.63
C ALA A 251 -6.49 1.75 -7.64
N PHE A 252 -6.07 1.03 -8.69
CA PHE A 252 -4.78 0.33 -8.69
C PHE A 252 -3.73 0.84 -9.66
N ARG A 253 -4.11 1.58 -10.70
CA ARG A 253 -3.18 2.00 -11.77
C ARG A 253 -1.91 2.69 -11.27
N GLY A 254 -1.98 3.51 -10.23
CA GLY A 254 -0.81 4.15 -9.61
C GLY A 254 0.18 3.13 -9.02
N PHE A 255 -0.33 2.09 -8.36
CA PHE A 255 0.48 0.99 -7.83
C PHE A 255 1.14 0.18 -8.95
N LEU A 256 0.51 0.04 -10.11
CA LEU A 256 1.07 -0.67 -11.27
C LEU A 256 2.24 0.10 -11.92
N VAL A 257 2.15 1.43 -12.00
CA VAL A 257 3.27 2.28 -12.43
C VAL A 257 4.42 2.13 -11.45
N ALA A 258 4.14 2.20 -10.15
CA ALA A 258 5.18 2.10 -9.14
C ALA A 258 5.82 0.70 -9.06
N HIS A 259 5.03 -0.36 -9.23
CA HIS A 259 5.53 -1.73 -9.40
C HIS A 259 6.46 -1.83 -10.62
N ALA A 260 6.08 -1.26 -11.77
CA ALA A 260 6.89 -1.29 -12.98
C ALA A 260 8.24 -0.55 -12.79
N LEU A 261 8.23 0.61 -12.10
CA LEU A 261 9.45 1.33 -11.74
C LEU A 261 10.35 0.53 -10.79
N HIS A 262 9.75 -0.12 -9.77
CA HIS A 262 10.48 -0.94 -8.79
C HIS A 262 11.18 -2.12 -9.44
N GLU A 263 10.45 -2.85 -10.29
CA GLU A 263 10.96 -4.01 -11.03
C GLU A 263 11.87 -3.59 -12.21
N GLY A 264 11.85 -2.31 -12.58
CA GLY A 264 12.59 -1.80 -13.72
C GLY A 264 12.12 -2.39 -15.04
N ILE A 265 10.80 -2.54 -15.21
CA ILE A 265 10.16 -3.03 -16.44
C ILE A 265 9.19 -1.97 -16.99
N PRO A 266 8.81 -2.05 -18.28
CA PRO A 266 7.71 -1.24 -18.79
C PRO A 266 6.40 -1.51 -18.06
N CYS A 267 5.56 -0.47 -17.91
CA CYS A 267 4.19 -0.65 -17.44
C CYS A 267 3.32 -1.07 -18.61
N PHE A 268 2.54 -2.14 -18.45
CA PHE A 268 1.62 -2.59 -19.51
C PHE A 268 0.52 -1.57 -19.82
N LEU A 269 0.27 -0.61 -18.93
CA LEU A 269 -0.68 0.48 -19.18
C LEU A 269 -0.19 1.46 -20.27
N ASP A 270 1.08 1.41 -20.66
CA ASP A 270 1.65 2.12 -21.84
C ASP A 270 1.39 1.38 -23.16
N GLU A 271 0.83 0.17 -23.13
CA GLU A 271 0.50 -0.56 -24.35
C GLU A 271 -0.77 0.02 -25.01
N GLU A 272 -0.83 -0.08 -26.34
CA GLU A 272 -1.87 0.54 -27.17
C GLU A 272 -3.30 0.19 -26.69
N GLU A 273 -3.55 -1.07 -26.36
CA GLU A 273 -4.86 -1.53 -25.85
C GLU A 273 -5.28 -0.75 -24.59
N TRP A 274 -4.36 -0.51 -23.66
CA TRP A 274 -4.63 0.17 -22.39
C TRP A 274 -4.63 1.69 -22.51
N GLN A 275 -3.87 2.25 -23.44
CA GLN A 275 -3.96 3.67 -23.82
C GLN A 275 -5.31 3.97 -24.48
N ASN A 276 -5.80 3.08 -25.34
CA ASN A 276 -7.12 3.21 -25.95
C ASN A 276 -8.24 3.09 -24.91
N LEU A 277 -8.12 2.16 -23.95
CA LEU A 277 -9.02 2.11 -22.80
C LEU A 277 -9.00 3.44 -22.05
N ALA A 278 -7.82 3.96 -21.70
CA ALA A 278 -7.66 5.21 -20.95
C ALA A 278 -8.33 6.39 -21.67
N ALA A 279 -8.14 6.52 -22.98
CA ALA A 279 -8.76 7.56 -23.79
C ALA A 279 -10.30 7.45 -23.80
N GLN A 280 -10.85 6.24 -23.97
CA GLN A 280 -12.31 6.04 -23.96
C GLN A 280 -12.92 6.36 -22.59
N VAL A 281 -12.34 5.83 -21.51
CA VAL A 281 -12.87 6.10 -20.15
C VAL A 281 -12.73 7.58 -19.78
N GLN A 282 -11.66 8.25 -20.22
CA GLN A 282 -11.47 9.69 -20.04
C GLN A 282 -12.56 10.50 -20.74
N GLN A 283 -12.90 10.16 -22.00
CA GLN A 283 -13.96 10.83 -22.73
C GLN A 283 -15.31 10.64 -22.04
N GLU A 284 -15.65 9.40 -21.67
CA GLU A 284 -16.89 9.09 -20.94
C GLU A 284 -16.97 9.81 -19.59
N ASP A 285 -15.87 9.90 -18.84
CA ASP A 285 -15.85 10.59 -17.54
C ASP A 285 -15.93 12.11 -17.67
N ALA A 286 -15.43 12.69 -18.77
CA ALA A 286 -15.52 14.12 -19.04
C ALA A 286 -16.96 14.56 -19.37
N GLU A 287 -17.78 13.65 -19.91
CA GLU A 287 -19.20 13.90 -20.22
C GLU A 287 -20.12 13.77 -19.00
N LYS A 288 -19.60 13.24 -17.87
CA LYS A 288 -20.42 13.05 -16.66
C LYS A 288 -20.73 14.38 -15.95
N PRO A 289 -21.91 14.49 -15.34
CA PRO A 289 -22.25 15.66 -14.53
C PRO A 289 -21.43 15.68 -13.24
N GLY A 290 -20.94 16.86 -12.86
CA GLY A 290 -20.27 17.09 -11.58
C GLY A 290 -19.00 17.93 -11.71
N GLU A 291 -18.61 18.59 -10.62
CA GLU A 291 -17.44 19.49 -10.59
C GLU A 291 -16.12 18.78 -10.98
N TRP A 292 -16.04 17.48 -10.74
CA TRP A 292 -14.86 16.68 -11.05
C TRP A 292 -14.63 16.44 -12.55
N SER A 293 -15.66 16.53 -13.41
CA SER A 293 -15.50 16.26 -14.84
C SER A 293 -14.60 17.29 -15.54
N VAL A 294 -14.55 18.52 -15.02
CA VAL A 294 -13.66 19.58 -15.50
C VAL A 294 -12.19 19.19 -15.39
N PHE A 295 -11.81 18.46 -14.33
CA PHE A 295 -10.43 18.04 -14.09
C PHE A 295 -10.11 16.66 -14.68
N VAL A 296 -11.11 15.92 -15.19
CA VAL A 296 -10.89 14.59 -15.77
C VAL A 296 -9.88 14.67 -16.90
N HIS A 297 -10.05 15.60 -17.83
CA HIS A 297 -9.16 15.69 -18.99
C HIS A 297 -7.70 15.83 -18.57
N VAL A 298 -7.37 16.87 -17.80
CA VAL A 298 -6.00 17.13 -17.37
C VAL A 298 -5.43 15.98 -16.52
N SER A 299 -6.21 15.49 -15.53
CA SER A 299 -5.75 14.42 -14.64
C SER A 299 -5.49 13.11 -15.38
N GLU A 300 -6.32 12.75 -16.36
CA GLU A 300 -6.15 11.54 -17.17
C GLU A 300 -4.99 11.67 -18.15
N MET A 301 -4.85 12.82 -18.81
CA MET A 301 -3.73 13.06 -19.72
C MET A 301 -2.39 12.99 -18.99
N ILE A 302 -2.31 13.54 -17.77
CA ILE A 302 -1.14 13.39 -16.91
C ILE A 302 -0.88 11.90 -16.64
N PHE A 303 -1.91 11.15 -16.26
CA PHE A 303 -1.74 9.73 -15.97
C PHE A 303 -1.29 8.92 -17.20
N MET A 304 -1.84 9.22 -18.38
CA MET A 304 -1.45 8.60 -19.65
C MET A 304 0.01 8.89 -20.03
N GLU A 305 0.57 10.03 -19.63
CA GLU A 305 2.01 10.29 -19.77
C GLU A 305 2.83 9.58 -18.68
N LEU A 306 2.34 9.53 -17.43
CA LEU A 306 3.05 8.89 -16.32
C LEU A 306 3.27 7.38 -16.51
N VAL A 307 2.31 6.67 -17.12
CA VAL A 307 2.46 5.23 -17.40
C VAL A 307 3.58 4.91 -18.40
N LYS A 308 4.06 5.89 -19.17
CA LYS A 308 5.18 5.76 -20.12
C LYS A 308 6.54 5.80 -19.42
N CYS A 309 6.63 6.51 -18.29
CA CYS A 309 7.90 6.72 -17.57
C CYS A 309 8.67 5.42 -17.24
N PRO A 310 8.03 4.33 -16.78
CA PRO A 310 8.73 3.06 -16.54
C PRO A 310 9.42 2.50 -17.78
N ARG A 311 8.81 2.63 -18.97
CA ARG A 311 9.43 2.20 -20.23
C ARG A 311 10.67 3.03 -20.57
N PHE A 312 10.65 4.33 -20.35
CA PHE A 312 11.85 5.16 -20.57
C PHE A 312 13.01 4.77 -19.64
N VAL A 313 12.73 4.51 -18.36
CA VAL A 313 13.76 4.04 -17.41
C VAL A 313 14.33 2.70 -17.87
N TYR A 314 13.46 1.79 -18.33
CA TYR A 314 13.86 0.49 -18.87
C TYR A 314 14.74 0.64 -20.13
N ASP A 315 14.31 1.43 -21.11
CA ASP A 315 15.03 1.63 -22.37
C ASP A 315 16.41 2.26 -22.13
N VAL A 316 16.50 3.29 -21.28
CA VAL A 316 17.78 3.95 -20.93
C VAL A 316 18.76 2.97 -20.29
N ARG A 317 18.30 2.07 -19.41
CA ARG A 317 19.17 1.07 -18.76
C ARG A 317 19.72 0.02 -19.73
N ARG A 318 19.12 -0.12 -20.90
CA ARG A 318 19.53 -1.08 -21.95
C ARG A 318 20.45 -0.46 -23.00
N LEU A 319 20.68 0.85 -22.96
CA LEU A 319 21.64 1.48 -23.83
C LEU A 319 23.04 0.93 -23.55
N SER A 320 23.79 0.67 -24.61
CA SER A 320 25.17 0.21 -24.57
C SER A 320 26.05 1.10 -25.46
N PRO A 321 27.38 1.07 -25.33
CA PRO A 321 28.27 1.81 -26.21
C PRO A 321 28.09 1.50 -27.71
N GLY A 322 27.54 0.32 -28.04
CA GLY A 322 27.25 -0.08 -29.42
C GLY A 322 25.85 0.31 -29.94
N THR A 323 25.01 0.93 -29.12
CA THR A 323 23.65 1.31 -29.53
C THR A 323 23.70 2.39 -30.62
N PRO A 324 22.99 2.22 -31.75
CA PRO A 324 22.97 3.19 -32.83
C PRO A 324 22.57 4.59 -32.35
N ARG A 325 23.29 5.62 -32.81
CA ARG A 325 23.02 7.01 -32.43
C ARG A 325 21.58 7.44 -32.74
N SER A 326 20.98 6.92 -33.80
CA SER A 326 19.58 7.16 -34.17
C SER A 326 18.60 6.66 -33.11
N GLU A 327 18.85 5.50 -32.52
CA GLU A 327 18.02 4.92 -31.45
C GLU A 327 18.09 5.76 -30.18
N VAL A 328 19.30 6.20 -29.80
CA VAL A 328 19.51 7.10 -28.66
C VAL A 328 18.78 8.43 -28.87
N ILE A 329 18.92 9.03 -30.06
CA ILE A 329 18.22 10.29 -30.40
C ILE A 329 16.71 10.12 -30.32
N HIS A 330 16.17 9.02 -30.86
CA HIS A 330 14.74 8.73 -30.83
C HIS A 330 14.21 8.55 -29.40
N LEU A 331 14.94 7.84 -28.54
CA LEU A 331 14.59 7.68 -27.13
C LEU A 331 14.60 9.03 -26.39
N VAL A 332 15.64 9.84 -26.57
CA VAL A 332 15.73 11.18 -25.98
C VAL A 332 14.61 12.09 -26.46
N ALA A 333 14.23 12.03 -27.73
CA ALA A 333 13.11 12.80 -28.28
C ALA A 333 11.78 12.41 -27.60
N ARG A 334 11.50 11.11 -27.45
CA ARG A 334 10.30 10.62 -26.75
C ARG A 334 10.25 11.07 -25.29
N ILE A 335 11.37 10.96 -24.56
CA ILE A 335 11.47 11.42 -23.16
C ILE A 335 11.19 12.93 -23.07
N ARG A 336 11.80 13.73 -23.95
CA ARG A 336 11.59 15.18 -23.98
C ARG A 336 10.14 15.55 -24.31
N ALA A 337 9.50 14.84 -25.25
CA ALA A 337 8.10 15.04 -25.58
C ALA A 337 7.19 14.77 -24.37
N THR A 338 7.35 13.64 -23.68
CA THR A 338 6.58 13.35 -22.46
C THR A 338 6.84 14.38 -21.36
N CYS A 339 8.09 14.81 -21.15
CA CYS A 339 8.40 15.88 -20.19
C CYS A 339 7.74 17.22 -20.55
N ALA A 340 7.68 17.58 -21.83
CA ALA A 340 7.00 18.79 -22.29
C ALA A 340 5.49 18.70 -22.05
N ASN A 341 4.87 17.57 -22.40
CA ASN A 341 3.45 17.31 -22.17
C ASN A 341 3.11 17.41 -20.68
N LEU A 342 3.88 16.74 -19.81
CA LEU A 342 3.65 16.76 -18.36
C LEU A 342 3.77 18.18 -17.77
N ARG A 343 4.70 19.00 -18.26
CA ARG A 343 4.82 20.40 -17.84
C ARG A 343 3.60 21.21 -18.26
N SER A 344 3.23 21.13 -19.54
CA SER A 344 2.06 21.82 -20.07
C SER A 344 0.77 21.46 -19.33
N LEU A 345 0.56 20.17 -19.04
CA LEU A 345 -0.62 19.70 -18.31
C LEU A 345 -0.58 20.10 -16.83
N SER A 346 0.61 20.14 -16.23
CA SER A 346 0.76 20.63 -14.86
C SER A 346 0.47 22.12 -14.75
N ASP A 347 0.79 22.91 -15.78
CA ASP A 347 0.50 24.34 -15.83
C ASP A 347 -1.02 24.59 -16.02
N GLU A 348 -1.73 23.72 -16.75
CA GLU A 348 -3.19 23.78 -16.92
C GLU A 348 -3.97 23.44 -15.64
N LEU A 349 -3.33 22.71 -14.71
CA LEU A 349 -3.93 22.33 -13.42
C LEU A 349 -3.84 23.45 -12.36
N GLN A 350 -2.96 24.44 -12.56
CA GLN A 350 -2.74 25.58 -11.64
C GLN A 350 -3.68 26.74 -11.96
#